data_AF-A0A514WZA1-F1
#
_entry.id   AF-A0A514WZA1-F1
#
_cell.length_a   1.000
_cell.length_b   1.000
_cell.length_c   1.000
_cell.angle_alpha   90.00
_cell.angle_beta   90.00
_cell.angle_gamma   90.00
#
_symmetry.space_group_name_H-M   'P 1'
#
loop_
_entity.id
_entity.type
_entity.pdbx_description
1 polymer ?
#
loop_
_entity_poly.entity_id
_entity_poly.type
_entity_poly.pdbx_seq_one_letter_code
_entity_poly.pdbx_strand_id
1 'polypeptide(L)'
;MEKTNAKVLTLSFAAAGALVGLTTSLLIKAFAGAFGVVARAADSDLVRHGLPVALGFAVFAALQFNPRVRAWGDEVVNEIRKVVWPSRKDTTAMTIVCVVMVLISSVIISTFDLFSGFFINILMK
;
A
#
# COMPACT_ATOMS: atom_id res chain seq x y z
N MET A 1 -7.94 -26.57 8.61
CA MET A 1 -6.83 -25.63 8.36
C MET A 1 -5.51 -26.37 8.49
N GLU A 2 -4.66 -26.28 7.47
CA GLU A 2 -3.26 -26.71 7.61
C GLU A 2 -2.60 -25.87 8.73
N LYS A 3 -1.85 -26.50 9.65
CA LYS A 3 -1.20 -25.78 10.76
C LYS A 3 -0.27 -24.67 10.28
N THR A 4 0.27 -24.80 9.06
CA THR A 4 1.11 -23.79 8.40
C THR A 4 0.33 -22.53 8.05
N ASN A 5 -0.88 -22.64 7.49
CA ASN A 5 -1.68 -21.49 7.07
C ASN A 5 -2.07 -20.62 8.26
N ALA A 6 -2.47 -21.25 9.38
CA ALA A 6 -2.82 -20.52 10.60
C ALA A 6 -1.63 -19.72 11.18
N LYS A 7 -0.39 -20.23 11.05
CA LYS A 7 0.82 -19.52 11.46
C LYS A 7 1.11 -18.33 10.56
N VAL A 8 1.05 -18.53 9.24
CA VAL A 8 1.23 -17.46 8.24
C VAL A 8 0.20 -16.36 8.46
N LEU A 9 -1.06 -16.73 8.67
CA LEU A 9 -2.13 -15.78 8.89
C LEU A 9 -1.97 -14.97 10.18
N THR A 10 -1.64 -15.64 11.28
CA THR A 10 -1.41 -14.96 12.57
C THR A 10 -0.22 -14.00 12.48
N LEU A 11 0.85 -14.39 11.76
CA LEU A 11 1.99 -13.52 11.50
C LEU A 11 1.60 -12.30 10.65
N SER A 12 0.81 -12.48 9.60
CA SER A 12 0.33 -11.39 8.75
C SER A 12 -0.54 -10.40 9.52
N PHE A 13 -1.44 -10.88 10.39
CA PHE A 13 -2.26 -10.00 11.23
C PHE A 13 -1.42 -9.28 12.28
N ALA A 14 -0.42 -9.94 12.87
CA ALA A 14 0.50 -9.31 13.80
C ALA A 14 1.32 -8.20 13.11
N ALA A 15 1.81 -8.47 11.90
CA ALA A 15 2.51 -7.48 11.08
C ALA A 15 1.60 -6.29 10.72
N ALA A 16 0.34 -6.54 10.37
CA ALA A 16 -0.64 -5.47 10.12
C ALA A 16 -0.88 -4.60 11.37
N GLY A 17 -1.06 -5.20 12.54
CA GLY A 17 -1.17 -4.47 13.81
C GLY A 17 0.08 -3.63 14.12
N ALA A 18 1.28 -4.19 13.89
CA ALA A 18 2.54 -3.48 14.06
C ALA A 18 2.69 -2.29 13.09
N LEU A 19 2.31 -2.46 11.83
CA LEU A 19 2.32 -1.38 10.83
C LEU A 19 1.34 -0.27 11.19
N VAL A 20 0.15 -0.61 11.69
CA VAL A 20 -0.81 0.38 12.18
C VAL A 20 -0.22 1.15 13.35
N GLY A 21 0.33 0.46 14.35
CA GLY A 21 0.98 1.12 15.48
C GLY A 21 2.13 2.03 15.04
N LEU A 22 2.98 1.58 14.11
CA LEU A 22 4.06 2.40 13.56
C LEU A 22 3.48 3.65 12.85
N THR A 23 2.49 3.47 11.98
CA THR A 23 1.85 4.56 11.23
C THR A 23 1.23 5.58 12.18
N THR A 24 0.51 5.13 13.22
CA THR A 24 -0.05 6.01 14.23
C THR A 24 1.05 6.79 14.96
N SER A 25 2.16 6.15 15.32
CA SER A 25 3.27 6.85 15.99
C SER A 25 3.91 7.93 15.10
N LEU A 26 4.02 7.68 13.78
CA LEU A 26 4.51 8.66 12.82
C LEU A 26 3.51 9.80 12.63
N LEU A 27 2.22 9.47 12.59
CA LEU A 27 1.15 10.45 12.46
C LEU A 27 1.14 11.40 13.66
N ILE A 28 1.26 10.88 14.89
CA ILE A 28 1.34 11.71 16.10
C ILE A 28 2.55 12.65 16.03
N LYS A 29 3.72 12.17 15.59
CA LYS A 29 4.91 13.02 15.41
C LYS A 29 4.72 14.10 14.36
N ALA A 30 4.13 13.76 13.21
CA ALA A 30 3.86 14.72 12.15
C ALA A 30 2.84 15.80 12.59
N PHE A 31 1.77 15.40 13.26
CA PHE A 31 0.74 16.32 13.75
C PHE A 31 1.21 17.16 14.94
N ALA A 32 2.09 16.66 15.80
CA ALA A 32 2.71 17.43 16.86
C ALA A 32 3.55 18.61 16.31
N GLY A 33 4.18 18.44 15.14
CA GLY A 33 4.89 19.53 14.46
C GLY A 33 3.96 20.60 13.87
N ALA A 34 2.72 20.25 13.52
CA ALA A 34 1.76 21.16 12.89
C ALA A 34 0.79 21.83 13.89
N PHE A 35 0.45 21.16 15.00
CA PHE A 35 -0.55 21.63 15.96
C PHE A 35 -0.04 21.60 17.40
N GLY A 36 0.04 22.76 18.05
CA GLY A 36 0.54 22.89 19.44
C GLY A 36 -0.29 22.14 20.50
N VAL A 37 -1.58 21.88 20.24
CA VAL A 37 -2.44 21.06 21.11
C VAL A 37 -2.00 19.59 21.07
N VAL A 38 -1.65 19.09 19.88
CA VAL A 38 -1.14 17.73 19.69
C VAL A 38 0.27 17.60 20.25
N ALA A 39 1.09 18.65 20.13
CA ALA A 39 2.42 18.68 20.76
C ALA A 39 2.35 18.50 22.28
N ARG A 40 1.42 19.20 22.96
CA ARG A 40 1.22 19.04 24.41
C ARG A 40 0.68 17.66 24.79
N ALA A 41 -0.20 17.08 23.97
CA ALA A 41 -0.68 15.72 24.21
C ALA A 41 0.43 14.67 23.97
N ALA A 42 1.28 14.88 22.97
CA ALA A 42 2.39 14.01 22.59
C ALA A 42 3.58 14.07 23.57
N ASP A 43 3.62 15.08 24.45
CA ASP A 43 4.61 15.21 25.52
C ASP A 43 4.40 14.15 26.62
N SER A 44 3.19 13.64 26.76
CA SER A 44 2.92 12.51 27.65
C SER A 44 3.39 11.19 27.04
N ASP A 45 4.28 10.48 27.74
CA ASP A 45 4.81 9.18 27.30
C ASP A 45 3.70 8.16 27.05
N LEU A 46 2.60 8.26 27.79
CA LEU A 46 1.44 7.40 27.64
C LEU A 46 0.74 7.58 26.29
N VAL A 47 0.60 8.80 25.79
CA VAL A 47 -0.03 9.06 24.49
C VAL A 47 0.93 8.76 23.34
N ARG A 48 2.21 9.09 23.52
CA ARG A 48 3.25 8.89 22.50
C ARG A 48 3.53 7.42 22.21
N HIS A 49 3.51 6.56 23.24
CA HIS A 49 3.84 5.14 23.12
C HIS A 49 2.66 4.22 23.37
N GLY A 50 1.79 4.55 24.33
CA GLY A 50 0.64 3.72 24.69
C GLY A 50 -0.45 3.69 23.62
N LEU A 51 -0.80 4.85 23.05
CA LEU A 51 -1.87 4.92 22.04
C LEU A 51 -1.55 4.14 20.75
N PRO A 52 -0.34 4.26 20.17
CA PRO A 52 0.02 3.47 18.99
C PRO A 52 0.06 1.95 19.26
N VAL A 53 0.57 1.53 20.42
CA VAL A 53 0.63 0.11 20.79
C VAL A 53 -0.77 -0.44 21.06
N ALA A 54 -1.62 0.31 21.77
CA ALA A 54 -3.00 -0.08 22.05
C ALA A 54 -3.82 -0.21 20.76
N LEU A 55 -3.69 0.73 19.82
CA LEU A 55 -4.37 0.66 18.53
C LEU A 55 -3.84 -0.50 17.68
N GLY A 56 -2.52 -0.72 17.63
CA GLY A 56 -1.94 -1.86 16.92
C GLY A 56 -2.45 -3.20 17.46
N PHE A 57 -2.53 -3.33 18.79
CA PHE A 57 -3.07 -4.52 19.45
C PHE A 57 -4.58 -4.67 19.21
N ALA A 58 -5.35 -3.59 19.28
CA ALA A 58 -6.79 -3.61 19.00
C ALA A 58 -7.08 -4.07 17.56
N VAL A 59 -6.29 -3.60 16.59
CA VAL A 59 -6.40 -4.05 15.19
C VAL A 59 -6.04 -5.53 15.06
N PHE A 60 -4.96 -5.98 15.70
CA PHE A 60 -4.60 -7.40 15.71
C PHE A 60 -5.73 -8.27 16.28
N ALA A 61 -6.29 -7.88 17.42
CA ALA A 61 -7.39 -8.59 18.05
C ALA A 61 -8.63 -8.62 17.14
N ALA A 62 -9.01 -7.47 16.56
CA ALA A 62 -10.14 -7.37 15.66
C ALA A 62 -10.00 -8.28 14.43
N LEU A 63 -8.79 -8.42 13.88
CA LEU A 63 -8.52 -9.30 12.74
C LEU A 63 -8.49 -10.78 13.17
N GLN A 64 -7.86 -11.11 14.30
CA GLN A 64 -7.67 -12.49 14.75
C GLN A 64 -8.97 -13.16 15.23
N PHE A 65 -9.85 -12.39 15.89
CA PHE A 65 -11.09 -12.92 16.46
C PHE A 65 -12.27 -12.89 15.48
N ASN A 66 -12.13 -12.25 14.31
CA ASN A 66 -13.20 -12.22 13.31
C ASN A 66 -13.16 -13.48 12.42
N PRO A 67 -14.15 -14.39 12.51
CA PRO A 67 -14.13 -15.64 11.76
C PRO A 67 -14.23 -15.42 10.25
N ARG A 68 -14.88 -14.35 9.79
CA ARG A 68 -14.98 -14.03 8.36
C ARG A 68 -13.63 -13.64 7.77
N VAL A 69 -12.89 -12.80 8.49
CA VAL A 69 -11.55 -12.35 8.07
C VAL A 69 -10.57 -13.52 8.09
N ARG A 70 -10.71 -14.41 9.07
CA ARG A 70 -9.89 -15.61 9.17
C ARG A 70 -10.13 -16.59 8.02
N ALA A 71 -11.39 -16.82 7.66
CA ALA A 71 -11.75 -17.65 6.50
C ALA A 71 -11.23 -17.06 5.18
N TRP A 72 -11.42 -15.75 4.98
CA TRP A 72 -10.90 -15.04 3.82
C TRP A 72 -9.37 -15.14 3.72
N GLY A 73 -8.66 -14.92 4.82
CA GLY A 73 -7.20 -14.97 4.81
C GLY A 73 -6.64 -16.37 4.51
N ASP A 74 -7.33 -17.42 4.93
CA ASP A 74 -6.98 -18.79 4.55
C ASP A 74 -7.14 -19.04 3.05
N GLU A 75 -8.20 -18.53 2.43
CA GLU A 75 -8.40 -18.58 0.98
C GLU A 75 -7.26 -17.85 0.25
N VAL A 76 -6.90 -16.65 0.71
CA VAL A 76 -5.78 -15.87 0.15
C VAL A 76 -4.46 -16.65 0.21
N VAL A 77 -4.14 -17.28 1.35
CA VAL A 77 -2.92 -18.08 1.48
C VAL A 77 -2.94 -19.27 0.51
N ASN A 78 -4.09 -19.90 0.32
CA ASN A 78 -4.25 -21.00 -0.63
C ASN A 78 -4.08 -20.54 -2.09
N GLU A 79 -4.59 -19.36 -2.45
CA GLU A 79 -4.42 -18.81 -3.81
C GLU A 79 -2.99 -18.35 -4.07
N ILE A 80 -2.32 -17.73 -3.08
CA ILE A 80 -0.91 -17.31 -3.22
C ILE A 80 -0.01 -18.52 -3.48
N ARG A 81 -0.30 -19.68 -2.89
CA ARG A 81 0.47 -20.92 -3.16
C ARG A 81 0.34 -21.42 -4.59
N LYS A 82 -0.73 -21.04 -5.31
CA LYS A 82 -0.91 -21.37 -6.73
C LYS A 82 -0.20 -20.38 -7.65
N VAL A 83 0.26 -19.24 -7.13
CA VAL A 83 0.98 -18.24 -7.93
C VAL A 83 2.33 -18.82 -8.36
N VAL A 84 2.48 -19.01 -9.66
CA VAL A 84 3.74 -19.38 -10.27
C VAL A 84 4.50 -18.10 -10.60
N TRP A 85 5.71 -17.97 -10.04
CA TRP A 85 6.56 -16.82 -10.32
C TRP A 85 7.15 -16.92 -11.75
N PRO A 86 7.07 -15.83 -12.54
CA PRO A 86 7.54 -15.84 -13.92
C PRO A 86 9.06 -16.02 -13.99
N SER A 87 9.55 -16.61 -15.07
CA SER A 87 10.99 -16.70 -15.30
C SER A 87 11.56 -15.31 -15.63
N ARG A 88 12.89 -15.15 -15.47
CA ARG A 88 13.58 -13.90 -15.87
C ARG A 88 13.34 -13.55 -17.35
N LYS A 89 13.25 -14.57 -18.22
CA LYS A 89 13.00 -14.36 -19.66
C LYS A 89 11.60 -13.79 -19.90
N ASP A 90 10.59 -14.35 -19.25
CA ASP A 90 9.20 -13.90 -19.39
C ASP A 90 9.03 -12.48 -18.83
N THR A 91 9.66 -12.20 -17.68
CA THR A 91 9.62 -10.87 -17.05
C THR A 91 10.23 -9.80 -17.96
N THR A 92 11.39 -10.09 -18.56
CA THR A 92 12.03 -9.17 -19.51
C THR A 92 11.19 -8.99 -20.76
N ALA A 93 10.63 -10.07 -21.32
CA ALA A 93 9.77 -9.98 -22.50
C ALA A 93 8.54 -9.10 -22.26
N MET A 94 7.83 -9.31 -21.14
CA MET A 94 6.67 -8.49 -20.78
C MET A 94 7.06 -7.01 -20.56
N THR A 95 8.21 -6.75 -19.96
CA THR A 95 8.72 -5.38 -19.78
C THR A 95 9.00 -4.71 -21.12
N ILE A 96 9.63 -5.41 -22.06
CA ILE A 96 9.88 -4.89 -23.42
C ILE A 96 8.57 -4.55 -24.11
N VAL A 97 7.55 -5.40 -24.01
CA VAL A 97 6.22 -5.13 -24.56
C VAL A 97 5.61 -3.86 -23.96
N CYS A 98 5.67 -3.69 -22.64
CA CYS A 98 5.21 -2.47 -21.97
C CYS A 98 5.96 -1.22 -22.47
N VAL A 99 7.29 -1.29 -22.59
CA VAL A 99 8.10 -0.17 -23.09
C VAL A 99 7.71 0.20 -24.51
N VAL A 100 7.55 -0.78 -25.39
CA VAL A 100 7.12 -0.54 -26.78
C VAL A 100 5.73 0.10 -26.82
N MET A 101 4.78 -0.40 -26.03
CA MET A 101 3.44 0.18 -25.96
C MET A 101 3.46 1.64 -25.48
N VAL A 102 4.22 1.93 -24.41
CA VAL A 102 4.37 3.30 -23.89
C VAL A 102 5.02 4.22 -24.93
N LEU A 103 6.05 3.75 -25.65
CA LEU A 103 6.68 4.51 -26.72
C LEU A 103 5.67 4.87 -27.82
N ILE A 104 4.86 3.90 -28.28
CA ILE A 104 3.82 4.15 -29.30
C ILE A 104 2.82 5.19 -28.78
N SER A 105 2.30 5.02 -27.55
CA SER A 105 1.38 5.98 -26.95
C SER A 105 2.01 7.39 -26.83
N SER A 106 3.28 7.48 -26.45
CA SER A 106 3.98 8.75 -26.31
C SER A 106 4.13 9.49 -27.65
N VAL A 107 4.39 8.77 -28.73
CA VAL A 107 4.50 9.35 -30.09
C VAL A 107 3.14 9.87 -30.54
N ILE A 108 2.06 9.12 -30.30
CA ILE A 108 0.71 9.54 -30.69
C ILE A 108 0.30 10.81 -29.94
N ILE A 109 0.45 10.82 -28.61
CA ILE A 109 0.10 11.97 -27.78
C ILE A 109 0.94 13.19 -28.16
N SER A 110 2.26 13.03 -28.27
CA SER A 110 3.17 14.11 -28.69
C SER A 110 2.79 14.70 -30.04
N THR A 111 2.41 13.85 -31.01
CA THR A 111 1.95 14.31 -32.33
C THR A 111 0.67 15.13 -32.23
N PHE A 112 -0.29 14.69 -31.40
CA PHE A 112 -1.53 15.41 -31.17
C PHE A 112 -1.30 16.76 -30.49
N ASP A 113 -0.42 16.80 -29.50
CA ASP A 113 -0.07 18.02 -28.77
C ASP A 113 0.59 19.05 -29.70
N LEU A 114 1.51 18.61 -30.57
CA LEU A 114 2.14 19.47 -31.58
C LEU A 114 1.12 20.00 -32.60
N PHE A 115 0.20 19.16 -33.06
CA PHE A 115 -0.86 19.55 -33.99
C PHE A 115 -1.82 20.56 -33.36
N SER A 116 -2.24 20.33 -32.12
CA SER A 116 -3.08 21.26 -31.37
C SER A 116 -2.38 22.61 -31.15
N GLY A 117 -1.10 22.59 -30.78
CA GLY A 117 -0.30 23.80 -30.63
C GLY A 117 -0.16 24.60 -31.93
N PHE A 118 0.04 23.92 -33.06
CA PHE A 118 0.06 24.57 -34.38
C PHE A 118 -1.29 25.21 -34.73
N PHE A 119 -2.39 24.49 -34.48
CA PHE A 119 -3.75 24.99 -34.73
C PHE A 119 -4.07 26.24 -33.90
N ILE A 120 -3.71 26.25 -32.62
CA ILE A 120 -3.88 27.41 -31.74
C ILE A 120 -3.04 28.59 -32.23
N ASN A 121 -1.78 28.35 -32.63
CA ASN A 121 -0.90 29.42 -33.11
C ASN A 121 -1.43 30.08 -34.40
N ILE A 122 -2.03 29.28 -35.31
CA ILE A 122 -2.73 29.83 -36.48
C ILE A 122 -3.94 30.67 -36.07
N LEU A 123 -4.75 30.21 -35.11
CA LEU A 123 -5.95 30.93 -34.68
C LEU A 123 -5.63 32.26 -33.97
N MET A 124 -4.52 32.31 -33.24
CA MET A 124 -4.08 33.50 -32.49
C MET A 124 -3.41 34.57 -33.37
N LYS A 125 -3.19 34.30 -34.65
CA LYS A 125 -2.55 35.19 -35.62
C LYS A 125 -3.57 35.76 -36.60
#